data_AF-R9LQ92-F1
#
_entry.id   AF-R9LQ92-F1
#
_cell.length_a   1.000
_cell.length_b   1.000
_cell.length_c   1.000
_cell.angle_alpha   90.00
_cell.angle_beta   90.00
_cell.angle_gamma   90.00
#
_symmetry.space_group_name_H-M   'P 1'
#
loop_
_entity.id
_entity.type
_entity.pdbx_description
1 polymer ?
#
loop_
_entity_poly.entity_id
_entity_poly.type
_entity_poly.pdbx_seq_one_letter_code
_entity_poly.pdbx_strand_id
1 'polypeptide(L)'
;MKKFNKVLFYRLYIIHLRQYYEISQRDLAKSLEINNSSLSKIEAGKQEMDEKTFKKGIKYFETIDSEFHFSFDLSLIDDADEFVFKCIQALIFVTYESSMYKIKDFLNCSKYRDSFAFFHCLVVQNILDCIQEKDCMESTQYLIDSKFFIDPRYYAILYDLNGVSVYPKNNQIFQKQIQSFQKALGFCHGANCEGLRGLILYHLILIHKQYKCLGAFQYLEECEHSFERAGYYMLN
;
A
#
# COMPACT_ATOMS: atom_id res chain seq x y z
N MET A 1 7.99 1.08 20.11
CA MET A 1 7.96 0.01 19.07
C MET A 1 8.65 0.56 17.83
N LYS A 2 9.61 -0.14 17.20
CA LYS A 2 10.25 0.38 15.98
C LYS A 2 9.19 0.44 14.87
N LYS A 3 8.83 1.66 14.45
CA LYS A 3 7.83 1.91 13.39
C LYS A 3 8.23 1.32 12.01
N PHE A 4 9.50 0.97 11.82
CA PHE A 4 10.07 0.61 10.52
C PHE A 4 10.99 -0.62 10.60
N ASN A 5 10.76 -1.60 9.72
CA ASN A 5 11.56 -2.82 9.60
C ASN A 5 12.61 -2.68 8.49
N LYS A 6 13.80 -2.20 8.85
CA LYS A 6 14.95 -2.00 7.94
C LYS A 6 15.34 -3.27 7.17
N VAL A 7 15.43 -4.41 7.88
CA VAL A 7 15.89 -5.68 7.29
C VAL A 7 14.94 -6.13 6.18
N LEU A 8 13.63 -6.05 6.46
CA LEU A 8 12.60 -6.38 5.49
C LEU A 8 12.61 -5.41 4.32
N PHE A 9 12.77 -4.11 4.59
CA PHE A 9 12.88 -3.09 3.55
C PHE A 9 14.04 -3.37 2.60
N TYR A 10 15.25 -3.60 3.12
CA TYR A 10 16.44 -3.82 2.29
C TYR A 10 16.24 -4.96 1.29
N ARG A 11 15.69 -6.08 1.76
CA ARG A 11 15.35 -7.21 0.89
C ARG A 11 14.34 -6.83 -0.17
N LEU A 12 13.16 -6.32 0.23
CA LEU A 12 12.06 -6.08 -0.69
C LEU A 12 12.40 -5.00 -1.72
N TYR A 13 13.08 -3.94 -1.31
CA TYR A 13 13.45 -2.84 -2.18
C TYR A 13 14.54 -3.25 -3.18
N ILE A 14 15.53 -4.05 -2.78
CA ILE A 14 16.52 -4.58 -3.74
C ILE A 14 15.88 -5.53 -4.75
N ILE A 15 14.93 -6.37 -4.34
CA ILE A 15 14.15 -7.19 -5.28
C ILE A 15 13.42 -6.30 -6.28
N HIS A 16 12.76 -5.24 -5.79
CA HIS A 16 12.05 -4.29 -6.64
C HIS A 16 12.99 -3.64 -7.67
N LEU A 17 14.11 -3.05 -7.23
CA LEU A 17 15.08 -2.42 -8.13
C LEU A 17 15.64 -3.43 -9.15
N ARG A 18 15.97 -4.65 -8.70
CA ARG A 18 16.47 -5.69 -9.59
C ARG A 18 15.47 -6.01 -10.69
N GLN A 19 14.19 -6.13 -10.35
CA GLN A 19 13.13 -6.40 -11.31
C GLN A 19 12.89 -5.20 -12.24
N TYR A 20 12.88 -3.99 -11.68
CA TYR A 20 12.67 -2.73 -12.40
C TYR A 20 13.75 -2.50 -13.48
N TYR A 21 15.02 -2.70 -13.14
CA TYR A 21 16.15 -2.57 -14.06
C TYR A 21 16.45 -3.88 -14.83
N GLU A 22 15.58 -4.89 -14.73
CA GLU A 22 15.73 -6.19 -15.40
C GLU A 22 17.09 -6.90 -15.18
N ILE A 23 17.68 -6.70 -14.00
CA ILE A 23 19.00 -7.27 -13.67
C ILE A 23 18.87 -8.73 -13.24
N SER A 24 19.73 -9.60 -13.76
CA SER A 24 19.76 -11.00 -13.34
C SER A 24 20.26 -11.13 -11.89
N GLN A 25 19.78 -12.14 -11.16
CA GLN A 25 20.26 -12.41 -9.80
C GLN A 25 21.78 -12.67 -9.77
N ARG A 26 22.32 -13.31 -10.82
CA ARG A 26 23.76 -13.58 -10.94
C ARG A 26 24.57 -12.29 -11.03
N ASP A 27 24.13 -11.34 -11.84
CA ASP A 27 24.85 -10.08 -12.07
C ASP A 27 24.79 -9.19 -10.84
N LEU A 28 23.62 -9.10 -10.19
CA LEU A 28 23.49 -8.37 -8.93
C LEU A 28 24.35 -9.00 -7.81
N ALA A 29 24.36 -10.33 -7.69
CA ALA A 29 25.20 -10.99 -6.67
C ALA A 29 26.68 -10.64 -6.86
N LYS A 30 27.15 -10.61 -8.12
CA LYS A 30 28.52 -10.22 -8.47
C LYS A 30 28.82 -8.78 -8.09
N SER A 31 27.93 -7.82 -8.37
CA SER A 31 28.15 -6.41 -8.02
C SER A 31 28.09 -6.15 -6.50
N LEU A 32 27.31 -6.94 -5.78
CA LEU A 32 27.24 -6.93 -4.32
C LEU A 32 28.44 -7.61 -3.63
N GLU A 33 29.28 -8.31 -4.40
CA GLU A 33 30.38 -9.16 -3.92
C GLU A 33 29.90 -10.26 -2.96
N ILE A 34 28.73 -10.83 -3.23
CA ILE A 34 28.19 -11.99 -2.52
C ILE A 34 28.00 -13.14 -3.49
N ASN A 35 27.97 -14.38 -2.97
CA ASN A 35 27.68 -15.51 -3.84
C ASN A 35 26.19 -15.51 -4.25
N ASN A 36 25.88 -16.05 -5.44
CA ASN A 36 24.51 -16.09 -5.96
C ASN A 36 23.54 -16.85 -5.04
N SER A 37 24.03 -17.85 -4.29
CA SER A 37 23.21 -18.59 -3.32
C SER A 37 22.77 -17.71 -2.14
N SER A 38 23.65 -16.82 -1.66
CA SER A 38 23.35 -15.86 -0.61
C SER A 38 22.31 -14.86 -1.07
N LEU A 39 22.44 -14.29 -2.28
CA LEU A 39 21.41 -13.41 -2.82
C LEU A 39 20.07 -14.16 -2.98
N SER A 40 20.08 -15.38 -3.50
CA SER A 40 18.88 -16.22 -3.60
C SER A 40 18.21 -16.48 -2.24
N LYS A 41 18.99 -16.75 -1.19
CA LYS A 41 18.47 -16.92 0.18
C LYS A 41 17.92 -15.60 0.73
N ILE A 42 18.58 -14.47 0.44
CA ILE A 42 18.09 -13.14 0.83
C ILE A 42 16.74 -12.89 0.18
N GLU A 43 16.62 -13.06 -1.14
CA GLU A 43 15.36 -12.82 -1.86
C GLU A 43 14.23 -13.75 -1.41
N ALA A 44 14.56 -15.02 -1.12
CA ALA A 44 13.62 -16.00 -0.56
C ALA A 44 13.29 -15.76 0.92
N GLY A 45 13.88 -14.74 1.56
CA GLY A 45 13.66 -14.42 2.97
C GLY A 45 14.26 -15.42 3.98
N LYS A 46 15.18 -16.27 3.53
CA LYS A 46 15.90 -17.25 4.34
C LYS A 46 17.20 -16.71 4.93
N GLN A 47 17.63 -15.53 4.50
CA GLN A 47 18.80 -14.82 5.00
C GLN A 47 18.49 -13.32 5.05
N GLU A 48 18.96 -12.64 6.09
CA GLU A 48 18.82 -11.19 6.21
C GLU A 48 19.87 -10.47 5.36
N MET A 49 19.49 -9.33 4.78
CA MET A 49 20.42 -8.41 4.14
C MET A 49 20.88 -7.38 5.15
N ASP A 50 22.19 -7.25 5.34
CA ASP A 50 22.77 -6.20 6.16
C ASP A 50 22.82 -4.84 5.43
N GLU A 51 22.99 -3.77 6.20
CA GLU A 51 23.03 -2.39 5.68
C GLU A 51 24.20 -2.14 4.71
N LYS A 52 25.36 -2.78 4.91
CA LYS A 52 26.53 -2.62 4.04
C LYS A 52 26.24 -3.20 2.65
N THR A 53 25.64 -4.38 2.61
CA THR A 53 25.21 -5.05 1.38
C THR A 53 24.11 -4.23 0.69
N PHE A 54 23.12 -3.73 1.43
CA PHE A 54 22.10 -2.84 0.88
C PHE A 54 22.69 -1.59 0.23
N LYS A 55 23.61 -0.89 0.92
CA LYS A 55 24.30 0.30 0.39
C LYS A 55 25.12 0.01 -0.86
N LYS A 56 25.74 -1.17 -0.98
CA LYS A 56 26.40 -1.59 -2.23
C LYS A 56 25.40 -1.74 -3.37
N GLY A 57 24.24 -2.32 -3.09
CA GLY A 57 23.16 -2.48 -4.07
C GLY A 57 22.65 -1.14 -4.58
N ILE A 58 22.37 -0.21 -3.68
CA ILE A 58 22.00 1.16 -4.03
C ILE A 58 23.06 1.80 -4.94
N LYS A 59 24.34 1.79 -4.53
CA LYS A 59 25.42 2.36 -5.36
C LYS A 59 25.50 1.72 -6.74
N TYR A 60 25.27 0.43 -6.85
CA TYR A 60 25.24 -0.25 -8.14
C TYR A 60 24.11 0.29 -9.04
N PHE A 61 22.90 0.48 -8.52
CA PHE A 61 21.81 1.06 -9.29
C PHE A 61 22.06 2.53 -9.65
N GLU A 62 22.68 3.32 -8.75
CA GLU A 62 23.12 4.70 -9.05
C GLU A 62 24.18 4.76 -10.17
N THR A 63 24.92 3.68 -10.43
CA THR A 63 25.84 3.61 -11.58
C THR A 63 25.15 3.23 -12.89
N ILE A 64 23.98 2.60 -12.82
CA ILE A 64 23.18 2.21 -14.00
C ILE A 64 22.32 3.38 -14.46
N ASP A 65 21.76 4.14 -13.50
CA ASP A 65 20.84 5.23 -13.74
C ASP A 65 21.31 6.47 -12.99
N SER A 66 21.79 7.47 -13.74
CA SER A 66 22.33 8.71 -13.16
C SER A 66 21.26 9.60 -12.53
N GLU A 67 19.98 9.39 -12.84
CA GLU A 67 18.86 10.14 -12.25
C GLU A 67 18.33 9.46 -10.98
N PHE A 68 18.72 8.21 -10.74
CA PHE A 68 18.38 7.49 -9.51
C PHE A 68 19.35 7.86 -8.38
N HIS A 69 18.81 8.42 -7.31
CA HIS A 69 19.55 8.73 -6.08
C HIS A 69 18.73 8.36 -4.86
N PHE A 70 19.27 7.46 -4.03
CA PHE A 70 18.52 6.99 -2.87
C PHE A 70 18.71 7.91 -1.66
N SER A 71 17.60 8.42 -1.12
CA SER A 71 17.60 9.15 0.14
C SER A 71 17.57 8.19 1.33
N PHE A 72 18.62 8.26 2.16
CA PHE A 72 18.71 7.53 3.42
C PHE A 72 18.03 8.25 4.60
N ASP A 73 17.33 9.36 4.35
CA ASP A 73 16.61 10.12 5.36
C ASP A 73 15.38 9.35 5.86
N LEU A 74 15.39 9.00 7.14
CA LEU A 74 14.30 8.26 7.78
C LEU A 74 13.09 9.14 8.12
N SER A 75 13.25 10.46 8.18
CA SER A 75 12.13 11.36 8.47
C SER A 75 11.04 11.31 7.39
N LEU A 76 11.43 10.93 6.16
CA LEU A 76 10.52 10.78 5.03
C LEU A 76 9.47 9.71 5.23
N ILE A 77 9.73 8.76 6.13
CA ILE A 77 8.76 7.72 6.50
C ILE A 77 7.59 8.35 7.24
N ASP A 78 7.85 9.20 8.24
CA ASP A 78 6.79 9.83 9.03
C ASP A 78 6.00 10.82 8.15
N ASP A 79 6.67 11.58 7.27
CA ASP A 79 6.03 12.45 6.27
C ASP A 79 5.05 11.67 5.37
N ALA A 80 5.51 10.53 4.84
CA ALA A 80 4.74 9.71 3.92
C ALA A 80 3.60 8.95 4.62
N ASP A 81 3.82 8.49 5.86
CA ASP A 81 2.79 7.90 6.72
C ASP A 81 1.65 8.91 6.95
N GLU A 82 1.98 10.14 7.34
CA GLU A 82 0.98 11.20 7.51
C GLU A 82 0.22 11.47 6.20
N PHE A 83 0.93 11.48 5.06
CA PHE A 83 0.31 11.71 3.76
C PHE A 83 -0.67 10.60 3.35
N VAL A 84 -0.35 9.32 3.60
CA VAL A 84 -1.28 8.20 3.38
C VAL A 84 -2.59 8.44 4.11
N PHE A 85 -2.54 8.80 5.40
CA PHE A 85 -3.77 9.02 6.18
C PHE A 85 -4.53 10.28 5.75
N LYS A 86 -3.85 11.33 5.29
CA LYS A 86 -4.51 12.48 4.65
C LYS A 86 -5.28 12.08 3.39
N CYS A 87 -4.73 11.18 2.58
CA CYS A 87 -5.44 10.64 1.40
C CYS A 87 -6.71 9.88 1.82
N ILE A 88 -6.63 9.03 2.85
CA ILE A 88 -7.80 8.32 3.38
C ILE A 88 -8.84 9.28 3.94
N GLN A 89 -8.44 10.31 4.67
CA GLN A 89 -9.36 11.35 5.13
C GLN A 89 -10.05 12.03 3.94
N ALA A 90 -9.32 12.35 2.87
CA ALA A 90 -9.91 12.95 1.68
C ALA A 90 -10.93 12.04 0.98
N LEU A 91 -10.77 10.71 1.06
CA LEU A 91 -11.79 9.76 0.61
C LEU A 91 -13.03 9.80 1.51
N ILE A 92 -12.84 9.75 2.83
CA ILE A 92 -13.95 9.78 3.81
C ILE A 92 -14.79 11.06 3.66
N PHE A 93 -14.14 12.21 3.46
CA PHE A 93 -14.82 13.50 3.30
C PHE A 93 -15.26 13.79 1.87
N VAL A 94 -14.98 12.90 0.91
CA VAL A 94 -15.27 13.11 -0.52
C VAL A 94 -14.62 14.41 -1.05
N THR A 95 -13.46 14.78 -0.49
CA THR A 95 -12.67 15.96 -0.91
C THR A 95 -11.50 15.59 -1.81
N TYR A 96 -11.42 14.34 -2.27
CA TYR A 96 -10.29 13.81 -3.03
C TYR A 96 -10.07 14.53 -4.37
N GLU A 97 -11.13 15.01 -5.06
CA GLU A 97 -10.99 15.77 -6.31
C GLU A 97 -10.10 17.00 -6.15
N SER A 98 -10.32 17.75 -5.06
CA SER A 98 -9.51 18.91 -4.70
C SER A 98 -8.09 18.57 -4.22
N SER A 99 -7.82 17.29 -3.94
CA SER A 99 -6.52 16.80 -3.45
C SER A 99 -5.73 16.04 -4.52
N MET A 100 -6.29 15.82 -5.71
CA MET A 100 -5.67 15.03 -6.78
C MET A 100 -4.31 15.55 -7.23
N TYR A 101 -4.14 16.88 -7.33
CA TYR A 101 -2.84 17.46 -7.69
C TYR A 101 -1.79 17.17 -6.62
N LYS A 102 -2.14 17.28 -5.33
CA LYS A 102 -1.22 16.97 -4.21
C LYS A 102 -0.78 15.51 -4.23
N ILE A 103 -1.71 14.59 -4.52
CA ILE A 103 -1.41 13.16 -4.64
C ILE A 103 -0.43 12.93 -5.79
N LYS A 104 -0.66 13.53 -6.95
CA LYS A 104 0.25 13.42 -8.10
C LYS A 104 1.61 14.06 -7.83
N ASP A 105 1.65 15.22 -7.19
CA ASP A 105 2.90 15.90 -6.83
C ASP A 105 3.73 15.06 -5.86
N PHE A 106 3.08 14.44 -4.85
CA PHE A 106 3.73 13.52 -3.94
C PHE A 106 4.35 12.32 -4.67
N LEU A 107 3.59 11.70 -5.58
CA LEU A 107 4.04 10.52 -6.35
C LEU A 107 5.14 10.84 -7.37
N ASN A 108 5.13 12.05 -7.95
CA ASN A 108 6.15 12.50 -8.89
C ASN A 108 7.45 12.95 -8.20
N CYS A 109 7.45 13.07 -6.87
CA CYS A 109 8.61 13.51 -6.12
C CYS A 109 9.56 12.33 -5.86
N SER A 110 10.67 12.28 -6.62
CA SER A 110 11.70 11.22 -6.52
C SER A 110 12.22 11.04 -5.09
N LYS A 111 12.28 12.11 -4.29
CA LYS A 111 12.60 12.10 -2.86
C LYS A 111 11.91 10.98 -2.08
N TYR A 112 10.62 10.74 -2.32
CA TYR A 112 9.86 9.73 -1.58
C TYR A 112 9.96 8.35 -2.24
N ARG A 113 9.88 8.30 -3.57
CA ARG A 113 10.00 7.06 -4.37
C ARG A 113 11.35 6.38 -4.15
N ASP A 114 12.42 7.16 -4.12
CA ASP A 114 13.80 6.67 -4.04
C ASP A 114 14.29 6.79 -2.58
N SER A 115 13.51 6.28 -1.63
CA SER A 115 13.80 6.36 -0.20
C SER A 115 13.15 5.24 0.61
N PHE A 116 13.33 5.27 1.94
CA PHE A 116 12.61 4.39 2.85
C PHE A 116 11.08 4.57 2.85
N ALA A 117 10.57 5.65 2.28
CA ALA A 117 9.14 5.89 2.10
C ALA A 117 8.53 5.12 0.92
N PHE A 118 9.32 4.42 0.10
CA PHE A 118 8.86 3.77 -1.14
C PHE A 118 7.54 2.99 -1.03
N PHE A 119 7.38 2.13 -0.01
CA PHE A 119 6.15 1.34 0.15
C PHE A 119 4.94 2.21 0.50
N HIS A 120 5.12 3.37 1.14
CA HIS A 120 4.05 4.34 1.36
C HIS A 120 3.64 4.98 0.03
N CYS A 121 4.59 5.28 -0.85
CA CYS A 121 4.29 5.74 -2.21
C CYS A 121 3.44 4.73 -2.98
N LEU A 122 3.71 3.43 -2.86
CA LEU A 122 2.88 2.39 -3.48
C LEU A 122 1.45 2.36 -2.90
N VAL A 123 1.28 2.58 -1.59
CA VAL A 123 -0.07 2.73 -0.99
C VAL A 123 -0.78 3.95 -1.58
N VAL A 124 -0.11 5.10 -1.65
CA VAL A 124 -0.67 6.34 -2.23
C VAL A 124 -1.03 6.15 -3.71
N GLN A 125 -0.20 5.42 -4.47
CA GLN A 125 -0.46 5.08 -5.86
C GLN A 125 -1.74 4.23 -5.98
N ASN A 126 -1.91 3.21 -5.15
CA ASN A 126 -3.12 2.37 -5.17
C ASN A 126 -4.38 3.17 -4.76
N ILE A 127 -4.26 4.14 -3.83
CA ILE A 127 -5.35 5.06 -3.51
C ILE A 127 -5.71 5.92 -4.74
N LEU A 128 -4.71 6.46 -5.44
CA LEU A 128 -4.93 7.23 -6.67
C LEU A 128 -5.61 6.39 -7.74
N ASP A 129 -5.15 5.16 -7.94
CA ASP A 129 -5.72 4.23 -8.91
C ASP A 129 -7.18 3.89 -8.57
N CYS A 130 -7.48 3.67 -7.29
CA CYS A 130 -8.86 3.51 -6.81
C CYS A 130 -9.74 4.73 -7.15
N ILE A 131 -9.27 5.96 -6.88
CA ILE A 131 -10.00 7.20 -7.21
C ILE A 131 -10.24 7.32 -8.73
N GLN A 132 -9.29 6.83 -9.53
CA GLN A 132 -9.37 6.86 -11.00
C GLN A 132 -10.09 5.64 -11.59
N GLU A 133 -10.69 4.78 -10.76
CA GLU A 133 -11.33 3.52 -11.15
C GLU A 133 -10.40 2.58 -11.95
N LYS A 134 -9.09 2.65 -11.68
CA LYS A 134 -8.08 1.76 -12.25
C LYS A 134 -7.92 0.52 -11.38
N ASP A 135 -7.63 -0.61 -12.03
CA ASP A 135 -7.31 -1.84 -11.32
C ASP A 135 -5.95 -1.73 -10.62
N CYS A 136 -5.95 -1.91 -9.31
CA CYS A 136 -4.79 -1.96 -8.42
C CYS A 136 -4.75 -3.24 -7.59
N MET A 137 -5.44 -4.32 -8.00
CA MET A 137 -5.62 -5.52 -7.18
C MET A 137 -4.28 -6.24 -6.97
N GLU A 138 -3.48 -6.39 -8.04
CA GLU A 138 -2.18 -7.05 -7.98
C GLU A 138 -1.16 -6.25 -7.17
N SER A 139 -1.06 -4.94 -7.38
CA SER A 139 -0.15 -4.07 -6.61
C SER A 139 -0.52 -4.03 -5.14
N THR A 140 -1.81 -4.01 -4.83
CA THR A 140 -2.31 -4.07 -3.45
C THR A 140 -2.03 -5.42 -2.80
N GLN A 141 -2.24 -6.53 -3.54
CA GLN A 141 -1.94 -7.88 -3.07
C GLN A 141 -0.45 -8.05 -2.77
N TYR A 142 0.43 -7.49 -3.62
CA TYR A 142 1.87 -7.46 -3.36
C TYR A 142 2.21 -6.79 -2.03
N LEU A 143 1.61 -5.63 -1.72
CA LEU A 143 1.83 -4.95 -0.44
C LEU A 143 1.34 -5.77 0.75
N ILE A 144 0.20 -6.44 0.64
CA ILE A 144 -0.33 -7.35 1.66
C ILE A 144 0.64 -8.52 1.91
N ASP A 145 1.07 -9.19 0.84
CA ASP A 145 1.92 -10.38 0.93
C ASP A 145 3.35 -10.07 1.39
N SER A 146 3.82 -8.84 1.13
CA SER A 146 5.13 -8.36 1.60
C SER A 146 5.25 -8.35 3.12
N LYS A 147 4.12 -8.22 3.83
CA LYS A 147 4.01 -8.01 5.28
C LYS A 147 4.87 -6.86 5.79
N PHE A 148 5.09 -5.85 4.96
CA PHE A 148 5.99 -4.73 5.27
C PHE A 148 5.46 -3.87 6.42
N PHE A 149 4.17 -3.53 6.39
CA PHE A 149 3.56 -2.71 7.42
C PHE A 149 3.27 -3.53 8.68
N ILE A 150 3.58 -2.96 9.83
CA ILE A 150 3.28 -3.55 11.15
C ILE A 150 1.94 -3.03 11.68
N ASP A 151 1.60 -1.79 11.34
CA ASP A 151 0.38 -1.15 11.80
C ASP A 151 -0.85 -1.74 11.10
N PRO A 152 -1.84 -2.25 11.87
CA PRO A 152 -3.04 -2.89 11.31
C PRO A 152 -3.86 -1.97 10.41
N ARG A 153 -3.76 -0.64 10.58
CA ARG A 153 -4.45 0.34 9.73
C ARG A 153 -4.06 0.21 8.27
N TYR A 154 -2.80 -0.13 7.97
CA TYR A 154 -2.37 -0.36 6.59
C TYR A 154 -3.05 -1.60 5.99
N TYR A 155 -3.21 -2.68 6.74
CA TYR A 155 -3.92 -3.85 6.21
C TYR A 155 -5.41 -3.56 6.03
N ALA A 156 -6.02 -2.76 6.90
CA ALA A 156 -7.39 -2.29 6.68
C ALA A 156 -7.50 -1.52 5.36
N ILE A 157 -6.61 -0.54 5.10
CA ILE A 157 -6.56 0.22 3.85
C ILE A 157 -6.32 -0.69 2.65
N LEU A 158 -5.31 -1.56 2.71
CA LEU A 158 -4.94 -2.43 1.60
C LEU A 158 -6.05 -3.44 1.27
N TYR A 159 -6.69 -4.05 2.26
CA TYR A 159 -7.81 -4.95 1.99
C TYR A 159 -9.05 -4.21 1.47
N ASP A 160 -9.28 -2.96 1.89
CA ASP A 160 -10.32 -2.11 1.30
C ASP A 160 -10.04 -1.83 -0.18
N LEU A 161 -8.84 -1.33 -0.50
CA LEU A 161 -8.38 -1.07 -1.87
C LEU A 161 -8.45 -2.33 -2.75
N ASN A 162 -8.08 -3.48 -2.21
CA ASN A 162 -8.17 -4.75 -2.91
C ASN A 162 -9.63 -5.15 -3.21
N GLY A 163 -10.55 -4.84 -2.28
CA GLY A 163 -11.98 -5.10 -2.43
C GLY A 163 -12.65 -4.20 -3.47
N VAL A 164 -12.27 -2.93 -3.56
CA VAL A 164 -12.80 -1.99 -4.58
C VAL A 164 -12.12 -2.15 -5.94
N SER A 165 -10.95 -2.77 -5.99
CA SER A 165 -10.24 -3.01 -7.23
C SER A 165 -10.99 -4.02 -8.10
N VAL A 166 -11.36 -3.60 -9.31
CA VAL A 166 -12.09 -4.37 -10.34
C VAL A 166 -13.62 -4.37 -10.19
N TYR A 167 -14.32 -4.12 -11.29
CA TYR A 167 -15.77 -4.31 -11.38
C TYR A 167 -16.16 -5.79 -11.15
N PRO A 168 -17.20 -6.08 -10.35
CA PRO A 168 -17.61 -7.45 -10.07
C PRO A 168 -18.23 -8.10 -11.32
N LYS A 169 -17.41 -8.78 -12.13
CA LYS A 169 -17.82 -9.39 -13.41
C LYS A 169 -18.45 -10.78 -13.24
N ASN A 170 -18.22 -11.45 -12.12
CA ASN A 170 -18.76 -12.78 -11.82
C ASN A 170 -18.79 -13.06 -10.31
N ASN A 171 -19.45 -14.16 -9.92
CA ASN A 171 -19.61 -14.57 -8.52
C ASN A 171 -18.26 -14.79 -7.81
N GLN A 172 -17.24 -15.28 -8.52
CA GLN A 172 -15.94 -15.58 -7.92
C GLN A 172 -15.18 -14.30 -7.56
N ILE A 173 -15.18 -13.30 -8.44
CA ILE A 173 -14.58 -11.98 -8.18
C ILE A 173 -15.33 -11.29 -7.06
N PHE A 174 -16.66 -11.26 -7.13
CA PHE A 174 -17.51 -10.69 -6.09
C PHE A 174 -17.21 -11.31 -4.72
N GLN A 175 -17.15 -12.64 -4.60
CA GLN A 175 -16.80 -13.32 -3.34
C GLN A 175 -15.41 -12.94 -2.82
N LYS A 176 -14.42 -12.81 -3.70
CA LYS A 176 -13.07 -12.34 -3.31
C LYS A 176 -13.11 -10.92 -2.76
N GLN A 177 -13.85 -10.02 -3.40
CA GLN A 177 -14.00 -8.64 -2.94
C GLN A 177 -14.67 -8.58 -1.56
N ILE A 178 -15.76 -9.34 -1.36
CA ILE A 178 -16.41 -9.45 -0.05
C ILE A 178 -15.45 -9.99 1.01
N GLN A 179 -14.65 -11.02 0.70
CA GLN A 179 -13.63 -11.54 1.61
C GLN A 179 -12.56 -10.49 1.94
N SER A 180 -12.15 -9.68 0.98
CA SER A 180 -11.21 -8.57 1.21
C SER A 180 -11.81 -7.54 2.15
N PHE A 181 -13.04 -7.06 1.91
CA PHE A 181 -13.70 -6.12 2.82
C PHE A 181 -13.89 -6.68 4.24
N GLN A 182 -14.26 -7.95 4.39
CA GLN A 182 -14.39 -8.59 5.70
C GLN A 182 -13.05 -8.61 6.46
N LYS A 183 -11.93 -8.85 5.76
CA LYS A 183 -10.59 -8.71 6.36
C LYS A 183 -10.30 -7.27 6.74
N ALA A 184 -10.63 -6.30 5.88
CA ALA A 184 -10.44 -4.88 6.15
C ALA A 184 -11.16 -4.43 7.43
N LEU A 185 -12.43 -4.84 7.60
CA LEU A 185 -13.21 -4.60 8.82
C LEU A 185 -12.58 -5.24 10.06
N GLY A 186 -12.09 -6.47 9.93
CA GLY A 186 -11.37 -7.15 11.01
C GLY A 186 -10.14 -6.37 11.50
N PHE A 187 -9.36 -5.78 10.59
CA PHE A 187 -8.22 -4.94 10.96
C PHE A 187 -8.64 -3.58 11.54
N CYS A 188 -9.76 -3.00 11.10
CA CYS A 188 -10.29 -1.75 11.68
C CYS A 188 -10.72 -1.91 13.13
N HIS A 189 -11.36 -3.03 13.48
CA HIS A 189 -11.80 -3.29 14.85
C HIS A 189 -10.61 -3.29 15.84
N GLY A 190 -9.46 -3.83 15.43
CA GLY A 190 -8.23 -3.82 16.23
C GLY A 190 -7.54 -2.46 16.32
N ALA A 191 -7.85 -1.52 15.42
CA ALA A 191 -7.17 -0.23 15.28
C ALA A 191 -7.98 0.98 15.80
N ASN A 192 -9.25 0.78 16.20
CA ASN A 192 -10.18 1.84 16.63
C ASN A 192 -10.28 3.03 15.66
N CYS A 193 -10.30 2.75 14.35
CA CYS A 193 -10.40 3.77 13.29
C CYS A 193 -11.81 3.79 12.69
N GLU A 194 -12.77 4.39 13.39
CA GLU A 194 -14.20 4.40 13.00
C GLU A 194 -14.42 5.06 11.63
N GLY A 195 -13.64 6.09 11.29
CA GLY A 195 -13.69 6.73 9.96
C GLY A 195 -13.38 5.78 8.81
N LEU A 196 -12.30 5.00 8.95
CA LEU A 196 -11.90 4.00 7.96
C LEU A 196 -12.91 2.85 7.91
N ARG A 197 -13.47 2.45 9.06
CA ARG A 197 -14.55 1.45 9.12
C ARG A 197 -15.77 1.92 8.32
N GLY A 198 -16.20 3.17 8.51
CA GLY A 198 -17.30 3.76 7.74
C GLY A 198 -17.01 3.73 6.24
N LEU A 199 -15.80 4.11 5.82
CA LEU A 199 -15.40 4.05 4.40
C LEU A 199 -15.49 2.64 3.82
N ILE A 200 -15.00 1.63 4.55
CA ILE A 200 -15.04 0.22 4.12
C ILE A 200 -16.49 -0.26 3.99
N LEU A 201 -17.35 0.05 4.97
CA LEU A 201 -18.77 -0.31 4.94
C LEU A 201 -19.47 0.36 3.76
N TYR A 202 -19.14 1.62 3.49
CA TYR A 202 -19.64 2.34 2.32
C TYR A 202 -19.24 1.65 1.00
N HIS A 203 -17.97 1.29 0.83
CA HIS A 203 -17.53 0.54 -0.34
C HIS A 203 -18.22 -0.83 -0.48
N LEU A 204 -18.42 -1.53 0.64
CA LEU A 204 -19.14 -2.81 0.67
C LEU A 204 -20.60 -2.67 0.20
N ILE A 205 -21.28 -1.61 0.64
CA ILE A 205 -22.64 -1.24 0.18
C ILE A 205 -22.65 -1.00 -1.33
N LEU A 206 -21.68 -0.23 -1.85
CA LEU A 206 -21.57 0.05 -3.28
C LEU A 206 -21.37 -1.23 -4.11
N ILE A 207 -20.49 -2.13 -3.67
CA ILE A 207 -20.25 -3.40 -4.37
C ILE A 207 -21.48 -4.30 -4.36
N HIS A 208 -22.20 -4.41 -3.23
CA HIS A 208 -23.47 -5.14 -3.18
C HIS A 208 -24.53 -4.55 -4.13
N LYS A 209 -24.60 -3.21 -4.23
CA LYS A 209 -25.50 -2.50 -5.14
C LYS A 209 -25.13 -2.74 -6.61
N GLN A 210 -23.85 -2.66 -6.96
CA GLN A 210 -23.36 -2.98 -8.31
C GLN A 210 -23.69 -4.43 -8.70
N TYR A 211 -23.57 -5.36 -7.75
CA TYR A 211 -23.91 -6.77 -7.94
C TYR A 211 -25.42 -7.07 -7.81
N LYS A 212 -26.27 -6.04 -7.62
CA LYS A 212 -27.74 -6.13 -7.53
C LYS A 212 -28.24 -7.11 -6.47
N CYS A 213 -27.63 -7.11 -5.29
CA CYS A 213 -28.04 -8.00 -4.20
C CYS A 213 -28.41 -7.23 -2.91
N LEU A 214 -29.30 -7.83 -2.12
CA LEU A 214 -29.87 -7.21 -0.91
C LEU A 214 -28.88 -7.08 0.26
N GLY A 215 -27.65 -7.62 0.14
CA GLY A 215 -26.64 -7.55 1.18
C GLY A 215 -26.24 -6.13 1.58
N ALA A 216 -26.46 -5.13 0.71
CA ALA A 216 -26.21 -3.72 0.98
C ALA A 216 -26.94 -3.20 2.24
N PHE A 217 -28.18 -3.64 2.49
CA PHE A 217 -29.00 -3.15 3.59
C PHE A 217 -28.44 -3.51 4.97
N GLN A 218 -27.64 -4.58 5.06
CA GLN A 218 -27.09 -5.07 6.34
C GLN A 218 -26.01 -4.15 6.92
N TYR A 219 -25.43 -3.26 6.11
CA TYR A 219 -24.29 -2.43 6.49
C TYR A 219 -24.62 -0.94 6.65
N LEU A 220 -25.83 -0.51 6.28
CA LEU A 220 -26.20 0.92 6.25
C LEU A 220 -26.12 1.57 7.63
N GLU A 221 -26.82 1.00 8.62
CA GLU A 221 -26.86 1.54 9.99
C GLU A 221 -25.46 1.56 10.63
N GLU A 222 -24.67 0.50 10.44
CA GLU A 222 -23.31 0.44 10.94
C GLU A 222 -22.39 1.46 10.26
N CYS A 223 -22.58 1.70 8.96
CA CYS A 223 -21.83 2.68 8.19
C CYS A 223 -22.09 4.10 8.71
N GLU A 224 -23.36 4.46 8.89
CA GLU A 224 -23.79 5.76 9.41
C GLU A 224 -23.22 6.00 10.81
N HIS A 225 -23.40 5.04 11.73
CA HIS A 225 -22.86 5.14 13.07
C HIS A 225 -21.33 5.24 13.13
N SER A 226 -20.62 4.57 12.22
CA SER A 226 -19.16 4.64 12.15
C SER A 226 -18.69 6.06 11.76
N PHE A 227 -19.35 6.68 10.78
CA PHE A 227 -19.06 8.06 10.40
C PHE A 227 -19.44 9.05 11.51
N GLU A 228 -20.61 8.90 12.15
CA GLU A 228 -21.04 9.72 13.28
C GLU A 228 -20.02 9.69 14.43
N ARG A 229 -19.55 8.50 14.83
CA ARG A 229 -18.55 8.33 15.90
C ARG A 229 -17.20 8.91 15.54
N ALA A 230 -16.87 8.97 14.25
CA ALA A 230 -15.67 9.63 13.75
C ALA A 230 -15.81 11.16 13.65
N GLY A 231 -16.99 11.72 13.97
CA GLY A 231 -17.28 13.15 13.85
C GLY A 231 -17.55 13.60 12.41
N TYR A 232 -17.83 12.66 11.51
CA TYR A 232 -18.15 12.92 10.12
C TYR A 232 -19.67 12.89 9.95
N TYR A 233 -20.28 14.07 9.90
CA TYR A 233 -21.68 14.18 9.53
C TYR A 233 -21.79 13.96 8.02
N MET A 234 -22.51 12.93 7.59
CA MET A 234 -22.99 12.90 6.20
C MET A 234 -23.94 14.09 6.06
N LEU A 235 -23.54 15.10 5.29
CA LEU A 235 -24.43 16.17 4.87
C LEU A 235 -25.60 15.52 4.11
N ASN A 236 -26.80 15.63 4.69
CA ASN A 236 -28.06 15.27 4.07
C ASN A 236 -28.22 15.89 2.68
#